data_AF-A0A9E2ET25-F1
#
_entry.id   AF-A0A9E2ET25-F1
#
_cell.length_a   1.000
_cell.length_b   1.000
_cell.length_c   1.000
_cell.angle_alpha   90.00
_cell.angle_beta   90.00
_cell.angle_gamma   90.00
#
_symmetry.space_group_name_H-M   'P 1'
#
loop_
_entity.id
_entity.type
_entity.pdbx_description
1 polymer ?
#
loop_
_entity_poly.entity_id
_entity_poly.type
_entity_poly.pdbx_seq_one_letter_code
_entity_poly.pdbx_strand_id
1 'polypeptide(L)'
;MTYGVVVVFLNHEKRLKTSILREILSVHDDMQLCLVNNGSHDQTLEKLNQFKFENRERANVLDMKKTKNHKTAFKAGIRFFTNTFNLIRIGYIAFEDIENFSLFVHNLQNDFIRDKDLIIERDSETNKYNHGRELLRNTFNLNLFIK
;
A
#
# COMPACT_ATOMS: atom_id res chain seq x y z
N MET A 1 -3.23 -9.35 -11.70
CA MET A 1 -3.65 -9.58 -10.30
C MET A 1 -3.27 -8.34 -9.52
N THR A 2 -4.22 -7.58 -8.97
CA THR A 2 -3.92 -6.24 -8.43
C THR A 2 -3.62 -6.29 -6.94
N TYR A 3 -2.49 -5.69 -6.56
CA TYR A 3 -2.05 -5.57 -5.17
C TYR A 3 -2.12 -4.11 -4.74
N GLY A 4 -2.46 -3.89 -3.47
CA GLY A 4 -2.51 -2.56 -2.87
C GLY A 4 -1.47 -2.39 -1.77
N VAL A 5 -0.86 -1.21 -1.71
CA VAL A 5 -0.12 -0.77 -0.53
C VAL A 5 -0.70 0.55 -0.02
N VAL A 6 -1.11 0.54 1.24
CA VAL A 6 -1.57 1.72 1.98
C VAL A 6 -0.39 2.27 2.78
N VAL A 7 0.01 3.51 2.51
CA VAL A 7 1.05 4.20 3.27
C VAL A 7 0.43 5.39 3.98
N VAL A 8 0.52 5.44 5.30
CA VAL A 8 0.02 6.56 6.12
C VAL A 8 1.14 7.56 6.39
N PHE A 9 0.83 8.84 6.23
CA PHE A 9 1.77 9.93 6.45
C PHE A 9 1.23 10.94 7.48
N LEU A 10 2.13 11.47 8.32
CA LEU A 10 1.87 12.58 9.22
C LEU A 10 3.13 13.44 9.37
N ASN A 11 3.14 14.64 8.78
CA ASN A 11 4.24 15.61 8.85
C ASN A 11 5.61 15.05 8.41
N HIS A 12 5.66 14.39 7.25
CA HIS A 12 6.86 13.74 6.73
C HIS A 12 7.50 14.48 5.54
N GLU A 13 7.20 15.76 5.32
CA GLU A 13 7.65 16.52 4.15
C GLU A 13 9.16 16.37 3.92
N LYS A 14 9.96 16.52 4.98
CA LYS A 14 11.43 16.50 4.90
C LYS A 14 12.00 15.12 4.57
N ARG A 15 11.36 14.06 5.06
CA ARG A 15 11.82 12.67 4.86
C ARG A 15 11.24 12.04 3.58
N LEU A 16 10.10 12.55 3.10
CA LEU A 16 9.44 12.09 1.90
C LEU A 16 10.21 12.51 0.64
N LYS A 17 10.89 11.51 0.04
CA LYS A 17 11.39 11.55 -1.33
C LYS A 17 10.44 10.78 -2.22
N THR A 18 9.91 11.40 -3.27
CA THR A 18 8.93 10.76 -4.17
C THR A 18 9.52 9.56 -4.93
N SER A 19 10.86 9.47 -5.06
CA SER A 19 11.55 8.31 -5.61
C SER A 19 11.22 7.01 -4.87
N ILE A 20 11.09 7.07 -3.54
CA ILE A 20 10.73 5.91 -2.70
C ILE A 20 9.36 5.37 -3.11
N LEU A 21 8.39 6.24 -3.36
CA LEU A 21 7.05 5.83 -3.77
C LEU A 21 7.07 5.20 -5.17
N ARG A 22 7.96 5.67 -6.06
CA ARG A 22 8.19 5.05 -7.37
C ARG A 22 8.80 3.65 -7.23
N GLU A 23 9.71 3.46 -6.28
CA GLU A 23 10.30 2.15 -6.00
C GLU A 23 9.22 1.16 -5.53
N ILE A 24 8.27 1.58 -4.68
CA ILE A 24 7.14 0.71 -4.29
C ILE A 24 6.25 0.36 -5.49
N LEU A 25 5.96 1.32 -6.38
CA LEU A 25 5.22 1.04 -7.62
C LEU A 25 5.97 0.11 -8.57
N SER A 26 7.30 0.11 -8.54
CA SER A 26 8.13 -0.75 -9.39
C SER A 26 8.15 -2.21 -8.95
N VAL A 27 7.63 -2.53 -7.75
CA VAL A 27 7.56 -3.90 -7.24
C VAL A 27 6.70 -4.80 -8.13
N HIS A 28 5.62 -4.26 -8.69
CA HIS A 28 4.74 -5.00 -9.58
C HIS A 28 3.96 -4.03 -10.49
N ASP A 29 3.76 -4.38 -11.77
CA ASP A 29 3.11 -3.49 -12.74
C ASP A 29 1.67 -3.13 -12.32
N ASP A 30 0.92 -4.11 -11.81
CA ASP A 30 -0.44 -3.95 -11.25
C ASP A 30 -0.47 -3.40 -9.80
N MET A 31 0.62 -2.84 -9.27
CA MET A 31 0.65 -2.26 -7.92
C MET A 31 -0.17 -0.97 -7.86
N GLN A 32 -1.05 -0.87 -6.86
CA GLN A 32 -1.81 0.34 -6.52
C GLN A 32 -1.33 0.91 -5.19
N LEU A 33 -1.12 2.23 -5.13
CA LEU A 33 -0.78 2.97 -3.92
C LEU A 33 -1.96 3.80 -3.41
N CYS A 34 -2.19 3.70 -2.10
CA CYS A 34 -3.09 4.59 -1.37
C CYS A 34 -2.25 5.36 -0.34
N LEU A 35 -2.02 6.63 -0.64
CA LEU A 35 -1.25 7.55 0.16
C LEU A 35 -2.21 8.33 1.07
N VAL A 36 -2.23 7.98 2.35
CA VAL A 36 -3.15 8.58 3.31
C VAL A 36 -2.44 9.72 4.04
N ASN A 37 -2.81 10.96 3.74
CA ASN A 37 -2.43 12.11 4.56
C ASN A 37 -3.29 12.12 5.84
N ASN A 38 -2.67 11.89 6.99
CA ASN A 38 -3.36 11.80 8.28
C ASN A 38 -3.41 13.17 9.00
N GLY A 39 -3.79 14.22 8.28
CA GLY A 39 -3.87 15.57 8.84
C GLY A 39 -2.51 16.22 9.07
N SER A 40 -1.62 16.13 8.08
CA SER A 40 -0.34 16.86 8.12
C SER A 40 -0.57 18.37 8.04
N HIS A 41 0.32 19.14 8.70
CA HIS A 41 0.33 20.60 8.72
C HIS A 41 1.54 21.18 7.97
N ASP A 42 2.39 20.33 7.41
CA ASP A 42 3.52 20.67 6.53
C ASP A 42 3.15 20.40 5.05
N GLN A 43 4.12 20.47 4.14
CA GLN A 43 3.87 20.24 2.71
C GLN A 43 3.79 18.75 2.33
N THR A 44 3.58 17.83 3.29
CA THR A 44 3.40 16.40 2.99
C THR A 44 2.28 16.19 1.98
N LEU A 45 1.10 16.77 2.22
CA LEU A 45 -0.05 16.59 1.32
C LEU A 45 0.23 17.08 -0.10
N GLU A 46 0.96 18.20 -0.23
CA GLU A 46 1.36 18.75 -1.53
C GLU A 46 2.25 17.78 -2.29
N LYS A 47 3.30 17.23 -1.65
CA LYS A 47 4.18 16.22 -2.24
C LYS A 47 3.44 14.95 -2.66
N LEU A 48 2.48 14.49 -1.84
CA LEU A 48 1.65 13.32 -2.18
C LEU A 48 0.76 13.61 -3.40
N ASN A 49 0.16 14.79 -3.47
CA ASN A 49 -0.66 15.20 -4.62
C ASN A 49 0.17 15.36 -5.90
N GLN A 50 1.38 15.91 -5.80
CA GLN A 50 2.31 15.97 -6.93
C GLN A 50 2.65 14.57 -7.44
N PHE A 51 3.00 13.65 -6.54
CA PHE A 51 3.27 12.26 -6.92
C PHE A 51 2.07 11.58 -7.59
N LYS A 52 0.86 11.80 -7.07
CA LYS A 52 -0.39 11.32 -7.68
C LYS A 52 -0.59 11.90 -9.09
N PHE A 53 -0.33 13.19 -9.27
CA PHE A 53 -0.47 13.84 -10.58
C PHE A 53 0.41 13.20 -11.64
N GLU A 54 1.62 12.76 -11.26
CA GLU A 54 2.58 12.06 -12.12
C GLU A 54 2.24 10.57 -12.33
N ASN A 55 1.46 9.96 -11.45
CA ASN A 55 1.19 8.50 -11.42
C ASN A 55 -0.31 8.17 -11.32
N ARG A 56 -1.16 8.91 -12.05
CA ARG A 56 -2.62 8.95 -11.83
C ARG A 56 -3.34 7.61 -11.86
N GLU A 57 -2.84 6.65 -12.62
CA GLU A 57 -3.45 5.33 -12.79
C GLU A 57 -3.14 4.36 -11.64
N ARG A 58 -2.09 4.64 -10.86
CA ARG A 58 -1.58 3.72 -9.83
C ARG A 58 -1.41 4.37 -8.47
N ALA A 59 -1.60 5.67 -8.33
CA ALA A 59 -1.46 6.40 -7.09
C ALA A 59 -2.72 7.16 -6.73
N ASN A 60 -3.20 6.94 -5.51
CA ASN A 60 -4.37 7.59 -4.93
C ASN A 60 -3.96 8.30 -3.66
N VAL A 61 -4.53 9.48 -3.42
CA VAL A 61 -4.31 10.26 -2.20
C VAL A 61 -5.63 10.38 -1.45
N LEU A 62 -5.63 10.00 -0.18
CA LEU A 62 -6.73 10.24 0.75
C LEU A 62 -6.30 11.28 1.76
N ASP A 63 -6.99 12.41 1.77
CA ASP A 63 -6.73 13.48 2.72
C ASP A 63 -7.68 13.42 3.92
N MET A 64 -7.13 13.19 5.11
CA MET A 64 -7.86 13.24 6.36
C MET A 64 -7.66 14.62 7.00
N LYS A 65 -8.74 15.41 7.09
CA LYS A 65 -8.72 16.78 7.63
C LYS A 65 -8.21 16.93 9.08
N LYS A 66 -8.20 15.84 9.86
CA LYS A 66 -7.75 15.84 11.25
C LYS A 66 -6.91 14.60 11.50
N THR A 67 -5.84 14.76 12.27
CA THR A 67 -5.01 13.64 12.72
C THR A 67 -5.82 12.62 13.51
N LYS A 68 -5.67 11.36 13.15
CA LYS A 68 -6.23 10.19 13.83
C LYS A 68 -5.12 9.21 14.19
N ASN A 69 -5.44 8.19 14.99
CA ASN A 69 -4.51 7.08 15.20
C ASN A 69 -4.28 6.30 13.88
N HIS A 70 -3.13 5.63 13.78
CA HIS A 70 -2.76 4.88 12.57
C HIS A 70 -3.80 3.84 12.18
N LYS A 71 -4.39 3.12 13.15
CA LYS A 71 -5.45 2.13 12.88
C LYS A 71 -6.62 2.74 12.11
N THR A 72 -7.03 3.95 12.46
CA THR A 72 -8.12 4.66 11.77
C THR A 72 -7.70 5.09 10.36
N ALA A 73 -6.47 5.60 10.21
CA ALA A 73 -5.92 5.98 8.91
C ALA A 73 -5.76 4.77 7.97
N PHE A 74 -5.21 3.65 8.47
CA PHE A 74 -5.12 2.39 7.74
C PHE A 74 -6.50 1.91 7.28
N LYS A 75 -7.50 1.91 8.18
CA LYS A 75 -8.87 1.53 7.83
C LYS A 75 -9.47 2.42 6.74
N ALA A 76 -9.17 3.71 6.73
CA ALA A 76 -9.62 4.62 5.68
C ALA A 76 -9.01 4.24 4.32
N GLY A 77 -7.69 3.99 4.28
CA GLY A 77 -6.99 3.56 3.06
C GLY A 77 -7.44 2.19 2.55
N ILE A 78 -7.55 1.20 3.45
CA ILE A 78 -8.04 -0.15 3.12
C ILE A 78 -9.47 -0.06 2.59
N ARG A 79 -10.36 0.69 3.25
CA ARG A 79 -11.76 0.85 2.81
C ARG A 79 -11.86 1.49 1.43
N PHE A 80 -11.05 2.50 1.14
CA PHE A 80 -11.01 3.10 -0.18
C PHE A 80 -10.64 2.06 -1.24
N PHE A 81 -9.60 1.28 -0.98
CA PHE A 81 -9.16 0.22 -1.89
C PHE A 81 -10.21 -0.86 -2.10
N THR A 82 -10.82 -1.38 -1.04
CA THR A 82 -11.86 -2.41 -1.16
C THR A 82 -13.10 -1.94 -1.91
N ASN A 83 -13.36 -0.64 -1.92
CA ASN A 83 -14.50 -0.05 -2.64
C ASN A 83 -14.19 0.32 -4.09
N THR A 84 -12.90 0.52 -4.42
CA THR A 84 -12.48 1.08 -5.72
C THR A 84 -11.88 0.02 -6.63
N PHE A 85 -11.24 -0.99 -6.05
CA PHE A 85 -10.47 -1.99 -6.79
C PHE A 85 -10.81 -3.40 -6.31
N ASN A 86 -10.74 -4.37 -7.22
CA ASN A 86 -10.82 -5.78 -6.87
C ASN A 86 -9.41 -6.31 -6.51
N LEU A 87 -8.89 -5.90 -5.35
CA LEU A 87 -7.53 -6.24 -4.92
C LEU A 87 -7.45 -7.63 -4.31
N ILE A 88 -6.38 -8.34 -4.62
CA ILE A 88 -6.09 -9.68 -4.09
C ILE A 88 -5.37 -9.60 -2.75
N ARG A 89 -4.53 -8.57 -2.55
CA ARG A 89 -3.81 -8.33 -1.30
C ARG A 89 -3.62 -6.85 -1.03
N ILE A 90 -3.66 -6.46 0.24
CA ILE A 90 -3.47 -5.09 0.70
C ILE A 90 -2.46 -5.06 1.85
N GLY A 91 -1.26 -4.58 1.57
CA GLY A 91 -0.28 -4.23 2.58
C GLY A 91 -0.58 -2.86 3.19
N TYR A 92 -0.31 -2.65 4.48
CA TYR A 92 -0.37 -1.32 5.08
C TYR A 92 0.83 -1.03 5.99
N ILE A 93 1.24 0.25 6.04
CA ILE A 93 2.39 0.71 6.82
C ILE A 93 2.29 2.20 7.16
N ALA A 94 2.81 2.59 8.34
CA ALA A 94 3.04 4.00 8.66
C ALA A 94 4.40 4.41 8.11
N PHE A 95 4.50 5.57 7.45
CA PHE A 95 5.75 5.96 6.80
C PHE A 95 6.93 6.04 7.77
N GLU A 96 6.71 6.52 9.01
CA GLU A 96 7.65 6.50 10.15
C GLU A 96 8.27 5.14 10.45
N ASP A 97 7.55 4.05 10.21
CA ASP A 97 8.04 2.71 10.51
C ASP A 97 9.08 2.26 9.47
N ILE A 98 9.19 2.94 8.31
CA ILE A 98 10.16 2.62 7.27
C ILE A 98 11.50 3.33 7.55
N GLU A 99 12.37 2.64 8.28
CA GLU A 99 13.72 3.12 8.59
C GLU A 99 14.67 2.95 7.40
N ASN A 100 14.66 1.75 6.78
CA ASN A 100 15.47 1.42 5.61
C ASN A 100 14.58 1.11 4.41
N PHE A 101 14.41 2.12 3.54
CA PHE A 101 13.56 2.01 2.35
C PHE A 101 14.03 0.93 1.37
N SER A 102 15.34 0.79 1.17
CA SER A 102 15.87 -0.20 0.23
C SER A 102 15.58 -1.63 0.71
N LEU A 103 15.75 -1.89 2.01
CA LEU A 103 15.43 -3.19 2.61
C LEU A 103 13.93 -3.46 2.54
N PHE A 104 13.11 -2.47 2.86
CA PHE A 104 11.66 -2.57 2.79
C PHE A 104 11.17 -2.93 1.38
N VAL A 105 11.64 -2.22 0.35
CA VAL A 105 11.27 -2.49 -1.04
C VAL A 105 11.74 -3.88 -1.48
N HIS A 106 12.98 -4.26 -1.14
CA HIS A 106 13.51 -5.59 -1.44
C HIS A 106 12.66 -6.71 -0.81
N ASN A 107 12.29 -6.56 0.46
CA ASN A 107 11.47 -7.54 1.16
C ASN A 107 10.04 -7.60 0.63
N LEU A 108 9.48 -6.45 0.22
CA LEU A 108 8.19 -6.38 -0.46
C LEU A 108 8.22 -7.10 -1.81
N GLN A 109 9.30 -6.94 -2.60
CA GLN A 109 9.49 -7.67 -3.86
C GLN A 109 9.53 -9.18 -3.66
N ASN A 110 10.29 -9.66 -2.67
CA ASN A 110 10.41 -11.09 -2.39
C ASN A 110 9.08 -11.72 -1.96
N ASP A 111 8.27 -11.02 -1.15
CA ASP A 111 6.95 -11.50 -0.74
C ASP A 111 6.00 -11.64 -1.94
N PHE A 112 6.05 -10.69 -2.88
CA PHE A 112 5.24 -10.72 -4.09
C PHE A 112 5.64 -11.84 -5.05
N ILE A 113 6.94 -12.09 -5.21
CA ILE A 113 7.46 -13.23 -5.99
C ILE A 113 6.93 -14.53 -5.39
N ARG A 114 7.04 -14.70 -4.07
CA ARG A 114 6.57 -15.89 -3.36
C ARG A 114 5.06 -16.10 -3.49
N ASP A 115 4.27 -15.04 -3.38
CA ASP A 115 2.81 -15.12 -3.57
C ASP A 115 2.45 -15.55 -5.00
N LYS A 116 3.18 -15.07 -6.01
CA LYS A 116 2.97 -15.48 -7.41
C LYS A 116 3.23 -16.98 -7.59
N ASP A 117 4.29 -17.51 -7.00
CA ASP A 117 4.62 -18.94 -7.07
C ASP A 117 3.54 -19.79 -6.40
N LEU A 118 3.05 -19.38 -5.22
CA LEU A 118 1.97 -20.06 -4.49
C LEU A 118 0.62 -20.03 -5.24
N ILE A 119 0.32 -18.95 -5.95
CA ILE A 119 -0.90 -18.86 -6.78
C ILE A 119 -0.80 -19.80 -7.98
N ILE A 120 0.34 -19.84 -8.66
CA ILE A 120 0.58 -20.75 -9.80
C ILE A 120 0.42 -22.21 -9.35
N GLU A 121 0.95 -22.58 -8.18
CA GLU A 121 0.77 -23.91 -7.61
C GLU A 121 -0.71 -24.22 -7.34
N ARG A 122 -1.48 -23.28 -6.78
CA ARG A 122 -2.90 -23.49 -6.43
C ARG A 122 -3.83 -23.51 -7.64
N ASP A 123 -3.55 -22.70 -8.66
CA ASP A 123 -4.30 -22.69 -9.92
C ASP A 123 -4.10 -24.00 -10.69
N SER A 124 -2.96 -24.67 -10.51
CA SER A 124 -2.74 -26.02 -11.01
C SER A 124 -3.57 -27.09 -10.28
N GLU A 125 -4.06 -26.80 -9.07
CA GLU A 125 -4.73 -27.76 -8.19
C GLU A 125 -6.24 -27.52 -7.96
N THR A 126 -6.76 -26.29 -8.08
CA THR A 126 -8.10 -25.97 -7.52
C THR A 126 -8.98 -25.08 -8.40
N ASN A 127 -9.55 -25.72 -9.43
CA ASN A 127 -10.69 -25.23 -10.18
C ASN A 127 -12.01 -25.61 -9.45
N LYS A 128 -12.34 -25.00 -8.29
CA LYS A 128 -13.67 -25.09 -7.61
C LYS A 128 -13.75 -24.38 -6.23
N TYR A 129 -14.74 -23.48 -6.07
CA TYR A 129 -15.27 -22.88 -4.81
C TYR A 129 -14.40 -21.78 -4.12
N ASN A 130 -14.87 -20.68 -3.52
CA ASN A 130 -16.19 -20.13 -3.16
C ASN A 130 -16.03 -18.61 -2.88
N HIS A 131 -16.89 -17.75 -3.43
CA HIS A 131 -16.99 -16.32 -3.12
C HIS A 131 -17.81 -16.09 -1.83
N GLY A 132 -17.30 -15.33 -0.85
CA GLY A 132 -18.21 -14.77 0.15
C GLY A 132 -17.66 -14.16 1.44
N ARG A 133 -16.42 -14.41 1.88
CA ARG A 133 -15.89 -13.86 3.16
C ARG A 133 -14.38 -13.55 3.16
N GLU A 134 -13.85 -13.00 2.07
CA GLU A 134 -12.40 -12.80 1.88
C GLU A 134 -11.83 -11.44 2.31
N LEU A 135 -12.66 -10.42 2.54
CA LEU A 135 -12.23 -9.02 2.71
C LEU A 135 -11.24 -8.74 3.87
N LEU A 136 -11.19 -9.58 4.90
CA LEU A 136 -10.25 -9.46 6.03
C LEU A 136 -9.07 -10.45 5.96
N ARG A 137 -9.10 -11.44 5.05
CA ARG A 137 -7.99 -12.40 4.88
C ARG A 137 -6.83 -11.82 4.08
N ASN A 138 -7.08 -10.75 3.32
CA ASN A 138 -6.15 -10.26 2.32
C ASN A 138 -5.40 -8.98 2.75
N THR A 139 -5.55 -8.52 3.99
CA THR A 139 -4.81 -7.38 4.54
C THR A 139 -3.69 -7.81 5.48
N PHE A 140 -2.51 -7.21 5.36
CA PHE A 140 -1.36 -7.56 6.21
C PHE A 140 -0.52 -6.32 6.56
N ASN A 141 0.08 -6.34 7.75
CA ASN A 141 0.96 -5.27 8.21
C ASN A 141 2.34 -5.45 7.59
N LEU A 142 2.83 -4.43 6.89
CA LEU A 142 4.15 -4.50 6.25
C LEU A 142 5.32 -4.29 7.23
N ASN A 143 5.08 -3.99 8.50
CA ASN A 143 6.12 -3.96 9.53
C ASN A 143 6.83 -5.31 9.70
N LEU A 144 6.25 -6.40 9.19
CA LEU A 144 6.90 -7.71 9.09
C LEU A 144 8.11 -7.71 8.14
N PHE A 145 8.21 -6.76 7.21
CA PHE A 145 9.26 -6.67 6.20
C PHE A 145 10.39 -5.70 6.54
N ILE A 146 10.41 -5.16 7.77
CA ILE A 146 11.38 -4.14 8.21
C ILE A 146 12.42 -4.73 9.18
N LYS A 147 12.28 -6.01 9.55
CA LYS A 147 13.21 -6.70 10.47
C LYS A 147 14.46 -7.21 9.77
#